data_AF-A0A961H7I8-F1
#
_entry.id   AF-A0A961H7I8-F1
#
_cell.length_a   1.000
_cell.length_b   1.000
_cell.length_c   1.000
_cell.angle_alpha   90.00
_cell.angle_beta   90.00
_cell.angle_gamma   90.00
#
_symmetry.space_group_name_H-M   'P 1'
#
loop_
_entity.id
_entity.type
_entity.pdbx_description
1 polymer ?
#
loop_
_entity_poly.entity_id
_entity_poly.type
_entity_poly.pdbx_seq_one_letter_code
_entity_poly.pdbx_strand_id
1 'polypeptide(L)'
;MTYQPSPSIAVSRHGATAPTLVEVDLRRWDGTETQRRELAEEVREICHHVGFFELVGHGVPDEFRRRHFDFVERFFALPLEHRSAIDKARSPQFRGWECVGAELTDNRVDYREQLDLAVEYEPYPVGVEPAYLRIDGPNQWPDEAVIPGFRLATTRSS
;
A
#
# COMPACT_ATOMS: atom_id res chain seq x y z
N MET A 1 -18.03 24.73 33.08
CA MET A 1 -18.01 23.61 32.13
C MET A 1 -16.81 22.75 32.49
N THR A 2 -17.02 21.72 33.30
CA THR A 2 -15.96 20.90 33.92
C THR A 2 -15.63 19.72 33.00
N TYR A 3 -14.39 19.68 32.52
CA TYR A 3 -13.83 18.57 31.75
C TYR A 3 -13.68 17.35 32.66
N GLN A 4 -14.29 16.22 32.29
CA GLN A 4 -13.99 14.92 32.85
C GLN A 4 -13.16 14.12 31.84
N PRO A 5 -11.99 13.57 32.22
CA PRO A 5 -11.21 12.74 31.33
C PRO A 5 -11.89 11.38 31.12
N SER A 6 -11.79 10.85 29.90
CA SER A 6 -12.21 9.50 29.52
C SER A 6 -11.40 8.43 30.30
N PRO A 7 -11.97 7.23 30.54
CA PRO A 7 -11.27 6.16 31.23
C PRO A 7 -10.02 5.75 30.45
N SER A 8 -8.89 5.75 31.15
CA SER A 8 -7.61 5.28 30.62
C SER A 8 -7.70 3.80 30.29
N ILE A 9 -7.36 3.43 29.06
CA ILE A 9 -7.04 2.04 28.71
C ILE A 9 -5.83 1.66 29.58
N ALA A 10 -6.05 0.74 30.51
CA ALA A 10 -5.00 0.21 31.36
C ALA A 10 -4.03 -0.60 30.50
N VAL A 11 -2.93 0.03 30.06
CA VAL A 11 -1.78 -0.69 29.50
C VAL A 11 -1.06 -1.36 30.67
N SER A 12 -1.39 -2.62 30.91
CA SER A 12 -0.73 -3.45 31.90
C SER A 12 0.74 -3.63 31.50
N ARG A 13 1.67 -3.08 32.29
CA ARG A 13 3.11 -3.30 32.10
C ARG A 13 3.46 -4.69 32.63
N HIS A 14 3.34 -5.69 31.76
CA HIS A 14 3.93 -7.02 31.98
C HIS A 14 5.24 -7.12 31.21
N GLY A 15 6.21 -7.83 31.81
CA GLY A 15 7.57 -8.00 31.31
C GLY A 15 7.64 -8.44 29.84
N ALA A 16 8.74 -8.08 29.20
CA ALA A 16 8.98 -8.12 27.74
C ALA A 16 8.45 -9.37 27.01
N THR A 17 7.17 -9.33 26.65
CA THR A 17 6.59 -9.99 25.49
C THR A 17 6.53 -8.95 24.38
N ALA A 18 6.92 -9.33 23.15
CA ALA A 18 6.76 -8.45 21.99
C ALA A 18 5.33 -7.87 21.97
N PRO A 19 5.15 -6.58 21.64
CA PRO A 19 3.82 -6.00 21.57
C PRO A 19 2.97 -6.85 20.63
N THR A 20 1.90 -7.44 21.14
CA THR A 20 0.94 -8.17 20.31
C THR A 20 0.32 -7.14 19.37
N LEU A 21 0.42 -7.37 18.06
CA LEU A 21 -0.22 -6.51 17.08
C LEU A 21 -1.73 -6.53 17.35
N VAL A 22 -2.35 -5.35 17.34
CA VAL A 22 -3.81 -5.25 17.46
C VAL A 22 -4.41 -5.73 16.15
N GLU A 23 -5.26 -6.75 16.19
CA GLU A 23 -6.02 -7.21 15.03
C GLU A 23 -7.35 -6.47 14.95
N VAL A 24 -7.71 -6.01 13.75
CA VAL A 24 -8.98 -5.37 13.43
C VAL A 24 -9.68 -6.19 12.36
N ASP A 25 -10.89 -6.67 12.65
CA ASP A 25 -11.67 -7.49 11.70
C ASP A 25 -12.64 -6.64 10.87
N LEU A 26 -12.35 -6.51 9.57
CA LEU A 26 -13.16 -5.70 8.65
C LEU A 26 -14.58 -6.24 8.45
N ARG A 27 -14.84 -7.53 8.73
CA ARG A 27 -16.18 -8.13 8.57
C ARG A 27 -17.24 -7.47 9.45
N ARG A 28 -16.82 -6.82 10.55
CA ARG A 28 -17.71 -6.02 11.41
C ARG A 28 -18.34 -4.83 10.69
N TRP A 29 -17.72 -4.37 9.59
CA TRP A 29 -18.26 -3.31 8.76
C TRP A 29 -19.60 -3.70 8.11
N ASP A 30 -19.76 -4.98 7.76
CA ASP A 30 -20.98 -5.53 7.16
C ASP A 30 -22.07 -5.83 8.22
N GLY A 31 -21.81 -5.54 9.49
CA GLY A 31 -22.71 -5.78 10.61
C GLY A 31 -23.80 -4.72 10.81
N THR A 32 -24.27 -4.58 12.06
CA THR A 32 -25.23 -3.54 12.46
C THR A 32 -24.59 -2.15 12.48
N GLU A 33 -25.42 -1.10 12.57
CA GLU A 33 -24.90 0.27 12.75
C GLU A 33 -24.03 0.41 14.01
N THR A 34 -24.42 -0.26 15.10
CA THR A 34 -23.63 -0.30 16.33
C THR A 34 -22.26 -0.93 16.09
N GLN A 35 -22.20 -2.08 15.42
CA GLN A 35 -20.93 -2.75 15.11
C GLN A 35 -20.01 -1.90 14.22
N ARG A 36 -20.58 -1.19 13.24
CA ARG A 36 -19.83 -0.23 12.41
C ARG A 36 -19.27 0.94 13.23
N ARG A 37 -20.07 1.49 14.15
CA ARG A 37 -19.67 2.60 15.01
C ARG A 37 -18.54 2.18 15.95
N GLU A 38 -18.68 1.02 16.59
CA GLU A 38 -17.65 0.45 17.46
C GLU A 38 -16.35 0.19 16.70
N LEU A 39 -16.41 -0.36 15.48
CA LEU A 39 -15.24 -0.56 14.63
C LEU A 39 -14.56 0.78 14.28
N ALA A 40 -15.34 1.81 13.93
CA ALA A 40 -14.80 3.12 13.61
C ALA A 40 -14.13 3.80 14.82
N GLU A 41 -14.74 3.69 16.01
CA GLU A 41 -14.18 4.19 17.26
C GLU A 41 -12.88 3.46 17.63
N GLU A 42 -12.86 2.14 17.51
CA GLU A 42 -11.67 1.32 17.75
C GLU A 42 -10.52 1.68 16.80
N VAL A 43 -10.78 1.75 15.49
CA VAL A 43 -9.77 2.17 14.51
C VAL A 43 -9.26 3.57 14.83
N ARG A 44 -10.14 4.49 15.21
CA ARG A 44 -9.75 5.85 15.62
C ARG A 44 -8.80 5.82 16.82
N GLU A 45 -9.13 5.06 17.87
CA GLU A 45 -8.30 4.96 19.08
C GLU A 45 -6.94 4.32 18.77
N ILE A 46 -6.91 3.25 17.98
CA ILE A 46 -5.66 2.61 17.54
C ILE A 46 -4.81 3.61 16.75
N CYS A 47 -5.37 4.33 15.79
CA CYS A 47 -4.65 5.32 15.01
C CYS A 47 -4.09 6.47 15.87
N HIS A 48 -4.80 6.89 16.92
CA HIS A 48 -4.32 7.95 17.81
C HIS A 48 -3.27 7.50 18.83
N HIS A 49 -3.29 6.23 19.25
CA HIS A 49 -2.47 5.76 20.37
C HIS A 49 -1.37 4.76 19.99
N VAL A 50 -1.55 4.01 18.90
CA VAL A 50 -0.62 2.97 18.42
C VAL A 50 -0.05 3.33 17.05
N GLY A 51 -0.92 3.78 16.12
CA GLY A 51 -0.55 4.18 14.76
C GLY A 51 -0.51 3.06 13.72
N PHE A 52 -0.69 1.80 14.12
CA PHE A 52 -0.76 0.64 13.22
C PHE A 52 -1.56 -0.52 13.83
N PHE A 53 -2.07 -1.41 12.97
CA PHE A 53 -2.80 -2.64 13.31
C PHE A 53 -2.76 -3.64 12.15
N GLU A 54 -3.08 -4.90 12.43
CA GLU A 54 -3.29 -5.94 11.42
C GLU A 54 -4.77 -5.95 11.02
N LEU A 55 -5.05 -5.80 9.73
CA LEU A 55 -6.42 -5.88 9.22
C LEU A 55 -6.71 -7.31 8.76
N VAL A 56 -7.66 -7.97 9.42
CA VAL A 56 -8.14 -9.32 9.05
C VAL A 56 -9.55 -9.23 8.48
N GLY A 57 -10.03 -10.32 7.87
CA GLY A 57 -11.39 -10.37 7.34
C GLY A 57 -11.66 -9.43 6.15
N HIS A 58 -10.61 -8.90 5.51
CA HIS A 58 -10.70 -7.92 4.42
C HIS A 58 -11.22 -8.46 3.07
N GLY A 59 -11.47 -9.77 2.96
CA GLY A 59 -12.03 -10.39 1.76
C GLY A 59 -11.09 -10.54 0.55
N VAL A 60 -9.86 -9.99 0.59
CA VAL A 60 -8.82 -10.27 -0.41
C VAL A 60 -8.44 -11.77 -0.39
N PRO A 61 -8.61 -12.52 -1.50
CA PRO A 61 -8.29 -13.95 -1.54
C PRO A 61 -6.81 -14.24 -1.34
N ASP A 62 -6.48 -15.27 -0.56
CA ASP A 62 -5.08 -15.67 -0.31
C ASP A 62 -4.36 -16.11 -1.58
N GLU A 63 -5.08 -16.75 -2.51
CA GLU A 63 -4.51 -17.14 -3.81
C GLU A 63 -4.06 -15.92 -4.62
N PHE A 64 -4.87 -14.86 -4.64
CA PHE A 64 -4.51 -13.60 -5.30
C PHE A 64 -3.26 -13.01 -4.67
N ARG A 65 -3.20 -12.93 -3.33
CA ARG A 65 -2.03 -12.41 -2.61
C ARG A 65 -0.77 -13.20 -2.94
N ARG A 66 -0.81 -14.54 -2.80
CA ARG A 66 0.34 -15.42 -3.09
C ARG A 66 0.82 -15.27 -4.53
N ARG A 67 -0.12 -15.28 -5.49
CA ARG A 67 0.20 -15.10 -6.91
C ARG A 67 0.86 -13.74 -7.16
N HIS A 68 0.30 -12.67 -6.61
CA HIS A 68 0.87 -11.34 -6.77
C HIS A 68 2.31 -11.25 -6.21
N PHE A 69 2.55 -11.77 -5.00
CA PHE A 69 3.90 -11.79 -4.41
C PHE A 69 4.88 -12.62 -5.24
N ASP A 70 4.49 -13.79 -5.75
CA ASP A 70 5.32 -14.62 -6.65
C ASP A 70 5.72 -13.86 -7.94
N PHE A 71 4.80 -13.09 -8.53
CA PHE A 71 5.13 -12.26 -9.69
C PHE A 71 6.06 -11.09 -9.35
N VAL A 72 5.87 -10.44 -8.19
CA VAL A 72 6.75 -9.36 -7.72
C VAL A 72 8.17 -9.90 -7.47
N GLU A 73 8.31 -11.05 -6.82
CA GLU A 73 9.61 -11.71 -6.61
C GLU A 73 10.30 -12.02 -7.93
N ARG A 74 9.56 -12.59 -8.90
CA ARG A 74 10.09 -12.87 -10.25
C ARG A 74 10.54 -11.62 -10.97
N PHE A 75 9.76 -10.54 -10.88
CA PHE A 75 10.13 -9.26 -11.49
C PHE A 75 11.44 -8.73 -10.92
N PHE A 76 11.61 -8.70 -9.59
CA PHE A 76 12.84 -8.22 -8.98
C PHE A 76 14.03 -9.15 -9.19
N ALA A 77 13.81 -10.43 -9.52
CA ALA A 77 14.86 -11.36 -9.92
C ALA A 77 15.31 -11.21 -11.39
N LEU A 78 14.62 -10.41 -12.21
CA LEU A 78 14.99 -10.19 -13.60
C LEU A 78 16.34 -9.44 -13.73
N PRO A 79 17.07 -9.66 -14.83
CA PRO A 79 18.19 -8.80 -15.22
C PRO A 79 17.83 -7.31 -15.19
N LEU A 80 18.80 -6.47 -14.82
CA LEU A 80 18.62 -5.02 -14.69
C LEU A 80 18.04 -4.37 -15.96
N GLU A 81 18.43 -4.84 -17.14
CA GLU A 81 17.94 -4.32 -18.43
C GLU A 81 16.41 -4.43 -18.57
N HIS A 82 15.81 -5.49 -18.03
CA HIS A 82 14.36 -5.69 -18.07
C HIS A 82 13.64 -4.85 -17.01
N ARG A 83 14.23 -4.71 -15.82
CA ARG A 83 13.64 -3.89 -14.74
C ARG A 83 13.71 -2.40 -15.09
N SER A 84 14.86 -1.95 -15.59
CA SER A 84 15.08 -0.56 -16.03
C SER A 84 14.37 -0.18 -17.33
N ALA A 85 13.78 -1.13 -18.05
CA ALA A 85 12.94 -0.84 -19.21
C ALA A 85 11.71 0.01 -18.85
N ILE A 86 11.22 -0.13 -17.61
CA ILE A 86 10.08 0.63 -17.07
C ILE A 86 10.51 1.67 -16.02
N ASP A 87 11.66 2.32 -16.22
CA ASP A 87 12.22 3.31 -15.29
C ASP A 87 11.23 4.45 -14.97
N LYS A 88 10.96 4.68 -13.67
CA LYS A 88 10.07 5.71 -13.14
C LYS A 88 10.41 7.11 -13.65
N ALA A 89 11.69 7.41 -13.89
CA ALA A 89 12.14 8.70 -14.42
C ALA A 89 11.62 9.01 -15.83
N ARG A 90 11.14 8.00 -16.56
CA ARG A 90 10.55 8.14 -17.90
C ARG A 90 9.04 8.29 -17.88
N SER A 91 8.42 8.22 -16.70
CA SER A 91 6.97 8.36 -16.52
C SER A 91 6.60 9.76 -16.02
N PRO A 92 5.81 10.55 -16.77
CA PRO A 92 5.25 11.80 -16.26
C PRO A 92 4.40 11.65 -15.00
N GLN A 93 3.85 10.45 -14.76
CA GLN A 93 2.99 10.07 -13.63
C GLN A 93 3.74 9.40 -12.47
N PHE A 94 5.08 9.33 -12.51
CA PHE A 94 5.89 8.63 -11.50
C PHE A 94 5.50 7.14 -11.30
N ARG A 95 5.21 6.42 -12.39
CA ARG A 95 4.95 4.97 -12.39
C ARG A 95 6.17 4.22 -12.90
N GLY A 96 6.40 3.00 -12.42
CA GLY A 96 7.47 2.13 -12.90
C GLY A 96 8.53 1.82 -11.86
N TRP A 97 9.63 1.22 -12.31
CA TRP A 97 10.71 0.72 -11.47
C TRP A 97 11.72 1.80 -11.12
N GLU A 98 12.31 1.67 -9.95
CA GLU A 98 13.38 2.53 -9.49
C GLU A 98 14.49 1.73 -8.77
N CYS A 99 15.74 2.11 -9.02
CA CYS A 99 16.92 1.43 -8.53
C CYS A 99 17.20 1.69 -7.05
N VAL A 100 18.05 0.83 -6.45
CA VAL A 100 18.55 1.03 -5.09
C VAL A 100 19.19 2.41 -4.96
N GLY A 101 18.73 3.16 -3.96
CA GLY A 101 19.30 4.44 -3.59
C GLY A 101 18.88 5.63 -4.43
N ALA A 102 17.85 5.48 -5.25
CA ALA A 102 17.22 6.60 -5.94
C ALA A 102 16.42 7.52 -4.98
N GLU A 103 15.91 6.97 -3.87
CA GLU A 103 15.15 7.73 -2.86
C GLU A 103 16.01 8.04 -1.63
N LEU A 104 15.79 9.23 -1.07
CA LEU A 104 16.46 9.72 0.13
C LEU A 104 15.43 9.95 1.25
N THR A 105 15.65 9.34 2.41
CA THR A 105 14.90 9.62 3.64
C THR A 105 15.84 10.26 4.67
N ASP A 106 15.53 11.48 5.14
CA ASP A 106 16.40 12.27 6.05
C ASP A 106 17.83 12.44 5.50
N ASN A 107 17.94 12.73 4.19
CA ASN A 107 19.19 12.80 3.43
C ASN A 107 20.05 11.51 3.46
N ARG A 108 19.46 10.38 3.81
CA ARG A 108 20.11 9.06 3.76
C ARG A 108 19.50 8.24 2.65
N VAL A 109 20.37 7.49 1.98
CA VAL A 109 20.00 6.58 0.90
C VAL A 109 19.13 5.47 1.45
N ASP A 110 17.94 5.31 0.87
CA ASP A 110 17.11 4.14 1.13
C ASP A 110 17.62 2.96 0.29
N TYR A 111 18.08 1.91 0.97
CA TYR A 111 18.57 0.69 0.33
C TYR A 111 17.41 -0.23 -0.09
N ARG A 112 16.56 0.25 -1.00
CA ARG A 112 15.44 -0.49 -1.58
C ARG A 112 15.35 -0.27 -3.08
N GLU A 113 15.01 -1.33 -3.82
CA GLU A 113 14.41 -1.15 -5.14
C GLU A 113 12.90 -0.98 -4.98
N GLN A 114 12.25 -0.30 -5.93
CA GLN A 114 10.83 0.02 -5.85
C GLN A 114 10.15 -0.18 -7.20
N LEU A 115 8.86 -0.52 -7.17
CA LEU A 115 7.98 -0.55 -8.33
C LEU A 115 6.70 0.20 -7.98
N ASP A 116 6.49 1.36 -8.59
CA ASP A 116 5.34 2.22 -8.34
C ASP A 116 4.21 1.97 -9.35
N LEU A 117 3.06 1.54 -8.84
CA LEU A 117 1.84 1.32 -9.61
C LEU A 117 0.66 2.05 -8.96
N ALA A 118 -0.35 2.41 -9.75
CA ALA A 118 -1.63 2.90 -9.23
C ALA A 118 -2.80 2.50 -10.12
N VAL A 119 -3.99 3.03 -9.78
CA VAL A 119 -5.16 2.98 -10.65
C VAL A 119 -4.82 3.65 -11.98
N GLU A 120 -5.15 2.98 -13.08
CA GLU A 120 -4.92 3.49 -14.43
C GLU A 120 -6.06 4.44 -14.82
N TYR A 121 -5.68 5.64 -15.26
CA TYR A 121 -6.57 6.64 -15.83
C TYR A 121 -6.06 7.05 -17.22
N GLU A 122 -6.92 7.68 -18.01
CA GLU A 122 -6.46 8.37 -19.22
C GLU A 122 -5.63 9.60 -18.82
N PRO A 123 -4.45 9.83 -19.44
CA PRO A 123 -3.59 10.93 -19.07
C PRO A 123 -4.21 12.26 -19.49
N TYR A 124 -4.10 13.25 -18.60
CA TYR A 124 -4.46 14.64 -18.95
C TYR A 124 -3.42 15.28 -19.90
N PRO A 125 -3.81 16.29 -20.69
CA PRO A 125 -2.87 17.07 -21.49
C PRO A 125 -1.80 17.77 -20.66
N VAL A 126 -0.65 18.05 -21.28
CA VAL A 126 0.40 18.87 -20.66
C VAL A 126 -0.16 20.26 -20.35
N GLY A 127 0.03 20.73 -19.11
CA GLY A 127 -0.46 22.02 -18.64
C GLY A 127 -1.88 21.99 -18.07
N VAL A 128 -2.43 20.81 -17.76
CA VAL A 128 -3.70 20.67 -17.04
C VAL A 128 -3.70 21.42 -15.70
N GLU A 129 -4.85 22.03 -15.36
CA GLU A 129 -5.09 22.62 -14.05
C GLU A 129 -6.28 21.96 -13.35
N PRO A 130 -6.20 21.69 -12.03
CA PRO A 130 -5.04 21.90 -11.18
C PRO A 130 -3.87 20.96 -11.53
N ALA A 131 -2.63 21.44 -11.40
CA ALA A 131 -1.42 20.74 -11.83
C ALA A 131 -1.27 19.29 -11.30
N TYR A 132 -1.87 18.96 -10.14
CA TYR A 132 -1.82 17.61 -9.58
C TYR A 132 -2.54 16.57 -10.46
N LEU A 133 -3.48 16.97 -11.33
CA LEU A 133 -4.15 16.05 -12.26
C LEU A 133 -3.15 15.37 -13.22
N ARG A 134 -1.95 15.93 -13.39
CA ARG A 134 -0.90 15.33 -14.21
C ARG A 134 -0.42 13.96 -13.70
N ILE A 135 -0.68 13.61 -12.43
CA ILE A 135 -0.30 12.31 -11.86
C ILE A 135 -1.21 11.16 -12.31
N ASP A 136 -2.37 11.49 -12.88
CA ASP A 136 -3.28 10.52 -13.48
C ASP A 136 -2.75 10.09 -14.85
N GLY A 137 -2.82 8.78 -15.11
CA GLY A 137 -2.32 8.19 -16.34
C GLY A 137 -2.06 6.69 -16.19
N PRO A 138 -1.44 6.08 -17.22
CA PRO A 138 -1.20 4.64 -17.26
C PRO A 138 0.00 4.23 -16.38
N ASN A 139 0.05 2.96 -15.99
CA ASN A 139 1.26 2.37 -15.43
C ASN A 139 2.26 1.99 -16.52
N GLN A 140 3.53 1.89 -16.15
CA GLN A 140 4.54 1.22 -16.98
C GLN A 140 4.58 -0.27 -16.63
N TRP A 141 4.21 -1.14 -17.57
CA TRP A 141 4.19 -2.58 -17.37
C TRP A 141 5.43 -3.23 -17.99
N PRO A 142 6.04 -4.26 -17.33
CA PRO A 142 7.12 -5.02 -17.95
C PRO A 142 6.60 -5.76 -19.18
N ASP A 143 7.50 -6.05 -20.12
CA ASP A 143 7.17 -6.74 -21.36
C ASP A 143 6.61 -8.15 -21.08
N GLU A 144 5.48 -8.48 -21.71
CA GLU A 144 4.84 -9.80 -21.62
C GLU A 144 5.73 -10.92 -22.16
N ALA A 145 6.68 -10.62 -23.07
CA ALA A 145 7.67 -11.58 -23.53
C ALA A 145 8.72 -11.93 -22.45
N VAL A 146 8.92 -11.05 -21.46
CA VAL A 146 9.91 -11.23 -20.39
C VAL A 146 9.30 -11.85 -19.15
N ILE A 147 8.13 -11.35 -18.72
CA ILE A 147 7.39 -11.87 -17.56
C ILE A 147 5.89 -12.00 -17.88
N PRO A 148 5.51 -13.04 -18.63
CA PRO A 148 4.14 -13.22 -19.08
C PRO A 148 3.13 -13.23 -17.91
N GLY A 149 2.10 -12.41 -18.00
CA GLY A 149 1.00 -12.35 -17.04
C GLY A 149 1.24 -11.44 -15.82
N PHE A 150 2.35 -10.69 -15.75
CA PHE A 150 2.62 -9.80 -14.62
C PHE A 150 1.50 -8.77 -14.39
N ARG A 151 1.03 -8.14 -15.47
CA ARG A 151 -0.08 -7.17 -15.40
C ARG A 151 -1.35 -7.84 -14.87
N LEU A 152 -1.72 -8.98 -15.45
CA LEU A 152 -2.92 -9.73 -15.05
C LEU A 152 -2.85 -10.23 -13.60
N ALA A 153 -1.67 -10.61 -13.12
CA ALA A 153 -1.48 -11.03 -11.73
C ALA A 153 -1.61 -9.88 -10.73
N THR A 154 -1.34 -8.65 -11.16
CA THR A 154 -1.35 -7.43 -10.34
C THR A 154 -2.70 -6.72 -10.37
N THR A 155 -3.36 -6.68 -11.53
CA THR A 155 -4.69 -6.09 -11.67
C THR A 155 -5.76 -7.13 -11.35
N ARG A 156 -6.75 -6.79 -10.52
CA ARG A 156 -7.96 -7.62 -10.45
C ARG A 156 -8.74 -7.44 -11.74
N SER A 157 -9.03 -8.55 -12.43
CA SER A 157 -10.08 -8.54 -13.45
C SER A 157 -11.40 -8.26 -12.74
N SER A 158 -12.02 -7.14 -13.08
CA SER A 158 -13.37 -6.76 -12.66
C SER A 158 -14.41 -7.79 -13.10
#